data_AF-A0A973SPQ6-F1
#
_entry.id   AF-A0A973SPQ6-F1
#
_cell.length_a   1.000
_cell.length_b   1.000
_cell.length_c   1.000
_cell.angle_alpha   90.00
_cell.angle_beta   90.00
_cell.angle_gamma   90.00
#
_symmetry.space_group_name_H-M   'P 1'
#
loop_
_entity.id
_entity.type
_entity.pdbx_description
1 polymer ?
#
loop_
_entity_poly.entity_id
_entity_poly.type
_entity_poly.pdbx_seq_one_letter_code
_entity_poly.pdbx_strand_id
1 'polypeptide(L)' 'MSAPQESRPAVRQLRLVVEAEDYEAAVAFYRDVLGLPEQAAFSSGDGARVASLDAGRATLEIANPAQKTMID' A
#
# COMPACT_ATOMS: atom_id res chain seq x y z
N MET A 1 -33.64 -24.52 10.52
CA MET A 1 -32.70 -24.97 9.47
C MET A 1 -32.10 -23.73 8.86
N SER A 2 -30.82 -23.44 9.11
CA SER A 2 -30.15 -22.30 8.49
C SER A 2 -29.77 -22.66 7.06
N ALA A 3 -30.05 -21.77 6.10
CA ALA A 3 -29.71 -21.97 4.70
C ALA A 3 -28.18 -22.13 4.52
N PRO A 4 -27.70 -22.90 3.52
CA PRO A 4 -26.29 -22.97 3.20
C PRO A 4 -25.80 -21.57 2.86
N GLN A 5 -24.80 -21.06 3.57
CA GLN A 5 -24.07 -19.88 3.13
C GLN A 5 -23.37 -20.26 1.83
N GLU A 6 -23.79 -19.67 0.71
CA GLU A 6 -23.04 -19.73 -0.55
C GLU A 6 -21.59 -19.36 -0.24
N SER A 7 -20.65 -20.24 -0.60
CA SER A 7 -19.23 -20.02 -0.35
C SER A 7 -18.77 -18.82 -1.19
N ARG A 8 -18.76 -17.63 -0.59
CA ARG A 8 -18.17 -16.46 -1.25
C ARG A 8 -16.69 -16.75 -1.55
N PRO A 9 -16.19 -16.40 -2.75
CA PRO A 9 -14.79 -16.54 -3.06
C PRO A 9 -13.93 -15.82 -2.01
N ALA A 10 -12.93 -16.50 -1.46
CA ALA A 10 -12.03 -15.90 -0.47
C ALA A 10 -11.02 -14.96 -1.17
N VAL A 11 -10.88 -13.74 -0.67
CA VAL A 11 -9.82 -12.80 -1.10
C VAL A 11 -8.47 -13.44 -0.79
N ARG A 12 -7.64 -13.62 -1.83
CA ARG A 12 -6.31 -14.24 -1.71
C ARG A 12 -5.21 -13.22 -1.43
N GLN A 13 -5.37 -11.99 -1.92
CA GLN A 13 -4.43 -10.89 -1.75
C GLN A 13 -5.18 -9.55 -1.81
N LEU A 14 -4.72 -8.58 -1.01
CA LEU A 14 -5.17 -7.19 -1.06
C LEU A 14 -3.95 -6.29 -1.26
N ARG A 15 -4.02 -5.37 -2.23
CA ARG A 15 -3.02 -4.31 -2.41
C ARG A 15 -3.77 -2.98 -2.33
N LEU A 16 -3.41 -2.17 -1.34
CA LEU A 16 -4.00 -0.87 -1.10
C LEU A 16 -2.96 0.20 -1.40
N VAL A 17 -3.26 1.08 -2.34
CA VAL A 17 -2.44 2.27 -2.62
C VAL A 17 -3.11 3.46 -1.95
N VAL A 18 -2.36 4.22 -1.17
CA VAL A 18 -2.80 5.49 -0.58
C VAL A 18 -1.89 6.61 -1.07
N GLU A 19 -2.51 7.74 -1.41
CA GLU A 19 -1.80 8.98 -1.64
C GLU A 19 -1.47 9.64 -0.30
N ALA A 20 -0.24 10.12 -0.13
CA ALA A 20 0.19 10.88 1.04
C ALA A 20 0.91 12.15 0.63
N GLU A 21 0.39 13.31 1.04
CA GLU A 21 1.04 14.61 0.83
C GLU A 21 2.40 14.67 1.54
N ASP A 22 2.44 14.27 2.81
CA ASP A 22 3.69 14.08 3.56
C ASP A 22 4.18 12.63 3.43
N TYR A 23 4.72 12.33 2.26
CA TYR A 23 5.22 11.01 1.90
C TYR A 23 6.24 10.47 2.90
N GLU A 24 7.20 11.30 3.31
CA GLU A 24 8.29 10.85 4.19
C GLU A 24 7.78 10.55 5.59
N ALA A 25 6.89 11.39 6.14
CA ALA A 25 6.29 11.10 7.43
C ALA A 25 5.43 9.83 7.40
N ALA A 26 4.68 9.61 6.32
CA ALA A 26 3.89 8.40 6.15
C ALA A 26 4.79 7.15 6.08
N VAL A 27 5.83 7.17 5.25
CA VAL A 27 6.78 6.05 5.15
C VAL A 27 7.46 5.79 6.50
N ALA A 28 7.97 6.82 7.16
CA ALA A 28 8.61 6.66 8.47
C ALA A 28 7.64 6.08 9.51
N PHE A 29 6.39 6.54 9.52
CA PHE A 29 5.39 6.02 10.46
C PHE A 29 5.10 4.52 10.21
N TYR A 30 4.77 4.12 8.98
CA TYR A 30 4.42 2.74 8.71
C TYR A 30 5.63 1.79 8.76
N ARG A 31 6.78 2.21 8.24
CA ARG A 31 8.01 1.39 8.20
C ARG A 31 8.71 1.36 9.55
N ASP A 32 8.95 2.51 10.15
CA ASP A 32 9.87 2.62 11.30
C ASP A 32 9.13 2.57 12.63
N VAL A 33 7.94 3.18 12.73
CA VAL A 33 7.16 3.19 13.99
C VAL A 33 6.30 1.93 14.12
N LEU A 34 5.58 1.56 13.06
CA LEU A 34 4.72 0.36 13.06
C LEU A 34 5.44 -0.92 12.63
N GLY A 35 6.64 -0.79 12.03
CA GLY A 35 7.49 -1.94 11.71
C GLY A 35 7.07 -2.72 10.47
N LEU A 36 6.33 -2.12 9.53
CA LEU A 36 5.97 -2.80 8.28
C LEU A 36 7.22 -2.94 7.39
N PRO A 37 7.64 -4.16 7.02
CA PRO A 37 8.83 -4.35 6.20
C PRO A 37 8.67 -3.73 4.81
N GLU A 38 9.66 -2.96 4.38
CA GLU A 38 9.73 -2.44 3.01
C GLU A 38 10.04 -3.59 2.03
N GLN A 39 9.17 -3.76 1.02
CA GLN A 39 9.31 -4.79 -0.02
C GLN A 39 9.95 -4.22 -1.28
N ALA A 40 9.55 -3.00 -1.64
CA ALA A 40 10.08 -2.27 -2.80
C ALA A 40 9.90 -0.78 -2.60
N ALA A 41 10.84 0.01 -3.14
CA ALA A 41 10.72 1.46 -3.23
C ALA A 41 11.13 1.89 -4.63
N PHE A 42 10.29 2.72 -5.26
CA PHE A 42 10.53 3.24 -6.60
C PHE A 42 10.54 4.76 -6.57
N SER A 43 11.42 5.35 -7.36
CA SER A 43 11.50 6.79 -7.57
C SER A 43 11.84 7.08 -9.02
N SER A 44 11.18 8.07 -9.61
CA SER A 44 11.50 8.62 -10.93
C SER A 44 12.11 10.01 -10.82
N GLY A 45 12.82 10.43 -11.87
CA GLY A 45 13.58 11.70 -11.90
C GLY A 45 12.73 12.97 -11.86
N ASP A 46 11.41 12.85 -11.99
CA ASP A 46 10.41 13.91 -11.89
C ASP A 46 9.82 14.05 -10.47
N GLY A 47 10.35 13.31 -9.50
CA GLY A 47 9.94 13.38 -8.10
C GLY A 47 8.79 12.45 -7.73
N ALA A 48 8.30 11.62 -8.66
CA ALA A 48 7.34 10.55 -8.35
C ALA A 48 7.99 9.47 -7.49
N ARG A 49 7.33 9.08 -6.40
CA ARG A 49 7.83 8.12 -5.40
C ARG A 49 6.72 7.24 -4.86
N VAL A 50 7.04 5.95 -4.70
CA VAL A 50 6.17 4.97 -4.05
C VAL A 50 6.98 3.99 -3.22
N ALA A 51 6.48 3.64 -2.04
CA ALA A 51 7.00 2.56 -1.20
C ALA A 51 5.93 1.50 -1.01
N SER A 52 6.27 0.24 -1.28
CA SER A 52 5.44 -0.93 -1.03
C SER A 52 5.89 -1.60 0.27
N LEU A 53 4.97 -1.72 1.22
CA LEU A 53 5.19 -2.24 2.56
C LEU A 53 4.37 -3.52 2.78
N ASP A 54 4.97 -4.52 3.43
CA ASP A 54 4.30 -5.75 3.82
C ASP A 54 3.42 -5.54 5.05
N ALA A 55 2.13 -5.86 4.91
CA ALA A 55 1.10 -5.82 5.95
C ALA A 55 0.48 -7.21 6.17
N GLY A 56 1.29 -8.27 6.10
CA GLY A 56 0.91 -9.66 6.34
C GLY A 56 0.24 -10.28 5.11
N ARG A 57 -1.10 -10.33 5.09
CA ARG A 57 -1.84 -10.84 3.91
C ARG A 57 -2.12 -9.75 2.86
N ALA A 58 -1.70 -8.52 3.14
CA ALA A 58 -1.91 -7.37 2.31
C ALA A 58 -0.59 -6.65 2.05
N THR A 59 -0.59 -5.82 1.02
CA THR A 59 0.48 -4.86 0.72
C THR A 59 -0.10 -3.46 0.84
N LEU A 60 0.57 -2.60 1.61
CA LEU A 60 0.28 -1.17 1.67
C LEU A 60 1.27 -0.44 0.78
N GLU A 61 0.78 0.39 -0.14
CA GLU A 61 1.62 1.27 -0.93
C GLU A 61 1.35 2.71 -0.59
N ILE A 62 2.42 3.43 -0.28
CA ILE A 62 2.37 4.86 -0.02
C ILE A 62 2.91 5.53 -1.27
N ALA A 63 2.08 6.29 -1.97
CA ALA A 63 2.44 7.05 -3.16
C ALA A 63 2.42 8.55 -2.83
N ASN A 64 3.41 9.31 -3.30
CA ASN A 64 3.34 10.77 -3.21
C ASN A 64 2.42 11.35 -4.31
N PRO A 65 2.03 12.64 -4.25
CA PRO A 65 1.12 13.23 -5.23
C PRO A 65 1.65 13.19 -6.67
N ALA A 66 2.98 13.31 -6.85
CA ALA A 66 3.63 13.17 -8.15
C ALA A 66 3.46 11.76 -8.72
N GLN A 67 3.63 10.71 -7.91
CA GLN A 67 3.37 9.32 -8.31
C GLN A 67 1.92 9.11 -8.68
N LYS A 68 0.98 9.61 -7.87
CA LYS A 68 -0.46 9.51 -8.16
C LYS A 68 -0.80 10.15 -9.49
N THR A 69 -0.24 11.34 -9.76
CA THR A 69 -0.44 12.06 -11.04
C THR A 69 0.16 11.31 -12.23
N MET A 70 1.28 10.62 -12.06
CA MET A 70 1.92 9.83 -13.10
C MET A 70 1.09 8.58 -13.51
N ILE A 71 0.28 8.03 -12.59
CA ILE A 71 -0.45 6.78 -12.79
C ILE A 71 -1.97 6.92 -12.96
N ASP A 72 -2.53 8.12 -12.76
CA ASP A 72 -3.94 8.46 -13.04
C ASP A 72 -4.31 8.22 -14.52
#